data_AF-A0AAW9ST83-F1
#
_entry.id   AF-A0AAW9ST83-F1
#
_cell.length_a   1.000
_cell.length_b   1.000
_cell.length_c   1.000
_cell.angle_alpha   90.00
_cell.angle_beta   90.00
_cell.angle_gamma   90.00
#
_symmetry.space_group_name_H-M   'P 1'
#
loop_
_entity.id
_entity.type
_entity.pdbx_description
1 polymer ?
#
loop_
_entity_poly.entity_id
_entity_poly.type
_entity_poly.pdbx_seq_one_letter_code
_entity_poly.pdbx_strand_id
1 'polypeptide(L)' 'MNLYTKLLQRQNDGNPVRVGLIGSGKFGSMFLSRVRHTPGMHLVGIADLLVPSVRAKR' A
#
# COMPACT_ATOMS: atom_id res chain seq x y z
N MET A 1 -10.89 20.61 -0.36
CA MET A 1 -10.02 19.74 0.47
C MET A 1 -9.26 18.80 -0.44
N ASN A 2 -7.93 18.79 -0.38
CA ASN A 2 -7.08 17.87 -1.16
C ASN A 2 -6.80 16.59 -0.33
N LEU A 3 -7.00 15.41 -0.94
CA LEU A 3 -6.72 14.12 -0.30
C LEU A 3 -5.23 13.95 0.05
N TYR A 4 -4.34 14.50 -0.76
CA TYR A 4 -2.90 14.45 -0.51
C TYR A 4 -2.52 15.17 0.79
N THR A 5 -3.10 16.35 1.05
CA THR A 5 -2.87 17.11 2.28
C THR A 5 -3.35 16.32 3.51
N LYS A 6 -4.47 15.59 3.41
CA LYS A 6 -4.97 14.74 4.51
C LYS A 6 -4.08 13.52 4.77
N LEU A 7 -3.46 12.97 3.72
CA LEU A 7 -2.50 11.88 3.84
C LEU A 7 -1.21 12.32 4.53
N LEU A 8 -0.69 13.51 4.19
CA LEU A 8 0.44 14.10 4.88
C LEU A 8 0.16 14.32 6.38
N GLN A 9 -1.01 14.84 6.71
CA GLN A 9 -1.42 15.00 8.12
C GLN A 9 -1.41 13.65 8.85
N ARG A 10 -2.00 12.60 8.26
CA ARG A 10 -1.98 11.25 8.85
C ARG A 10 -0.59 10.68 9.05
N GLN A 11 0.34 10.97 8.13
CA GLN A 11 1.73 10.59 8.30
C GLN A 11 2.36 11.28 9.51
N ASN A 12 2.16 12.60 9.63
CA ASN A 12 2.72 13.40 10.73
C ASN A 12 2.13 13.00 12.08
N ASP A 13 0.85 12.68 12.12
CA ASP A 13 0.15 12.24 13.34
C ASP A 13 0.46 10.78 13.71
N GLY A 14 1.32 10.08 12.95
CA GLY A 14 1.65 8.67 13.19
C GLY A 14 0.47 7.71 13.00
N ASN A 15 -0.60 8.15 12.32
CA ASN A 15 -1.83 7.38 12.11
C ASN A 15 -2.11 7.18 10.60
N PRO A 16 -1.25 6.43 9.89
CA PRO A 16 -1.40 6.21 8.46
C PRO A 16 -2.63 5.35 8.13
N VAL A 17 -3.11 5.48 6.91
CA VAL A 17 -4.13 4.58 6.36
C VAL A 17 -3.50 3.21 6.16
N ARG A 18 -4.01 2.20 6.87
CA ARG A 18 -3.59 0.81 6.75
C ARG A 18 -4.34 0.14 5.59
N VAL A 19 -3.60 -0.45 4.67
CA VAL A 19 -4.13 -1.05 3.44
C VAL A 19 -3.81 -2.53 3.39
N GLY A 20 -4.82 -3.36 3.19
CA GLY A 20 -4.66 -4.76 2.77
C GLY A 20 -4.88 -4.88 1.28
N LEU A 21 -4.01 -5.61 0.58
CA LEU A 21 -4.16 -5.90 -0.85
C LEU A 21 -4.56 -7.37 -1.04
N ILE A 22 -5.63 -7.63 -1.78
CA ILE A 22 -6.04 -8.99 -2.16
C ILE A 22 -5.87 -9.12 -3.67
N GLY A 23 -4.97 -10.01 -4.10
CA GLY A 23 -4.57 -10.19 -5.49
C GLY A 23 -3.37 -9.33 -5.90
N SER A 24 -2.34 -9.98 -6.44
CA SER A 24 -1.07 -9.40 -6.88
C SER A 24 -0.91 -9.38 -8.41
N GLY A 25 -1.97 -9.69 -9.14
CA GLY A 25 -2.04 -9.57 -10.59
C GLY A 25 -1.79 -8.14 -11.08
N LYS A 26 -2.07 -7.86 -12.35
CA LYS A 26 -1.72 -6.59 -13.01
C LYS A 26 -2.05 -5.34 -12.20
N PHE A 27 -3.26 -5.25 -11.64
CA PHE A 27 -3.69 -4.09 -10.85
C PHE A 27 -3.07 -4.04 -9.46
N GLY A 28 -2.96 -5.18 -8.77
CA GLY A 28 -2.31 -5.25 -7.46
C GLY A 28 -0.85 -4.85 -7.54
N SER A 29 -0.14 -5.33 -8.56
CA SER A 29 1.25 -4.94 -8.85
C SER A 29 1.38 -3.45 -9.19
N MET A 30 0.45 -2.87 -9.96
CA MET A 30 0.44 -1.41 -10.23
C MET A 30 0.15 -0.57 -8.98
N PHE A 31 -0.72 -1.04 -8.10
CA PHE A 31 -0.96 -0.38 -6.82
C PHE A 31 0.28 -0.48 -5.92
N LEU A 32 0.91 -1.66 -5.86
CA LEU A 32 2.11 -1.93 -5.07
C LEU A 32 3.31 -1.05 -5.48
N SER A 33 3.41 -0.68 -6.76
CA SER A 33 4.45 0.23 -7.25
C SER A 33 4.24 1.68 -6.79
N ARG A 34 3.00 2.09 -6.48
CA ARG A 34 2.68 3.44 -5.99
C ARG A 34 2.60 3.53 -4.48
N VAL A 35 1.93 2.58 -3.81
CA VAL A 35 1.59 2.70 -2.38
C VAL A 35 2.80 2.91 -1.48
N ARG A 36 3.97 2.36 -1.85
CA ARG A 36 5.24 2.54 -1.13
C ARG A 36 5.78 3.97 -1.17
N HIS A 37 5.33 4.77 -2.13
CA HIS A 37 5.72 6.17 -2.31
C HIS A 37 4.60 7.14 -1.95
N THR A 38 3.44 6.64 -1.51
CA THR A 38 2.32 7.50 -1.10
C THR A 38 2.43 7.82 0.39
N PRO A 39 2.66 9.09 0.78
CA PRO A 39 2.74 9.49 2.18
C PRO A 39 1.48 9.09 2.96
N GLY A 40 1.65 8.71 4.22
CA GLY A 40 0.52 8.41 5.11
C GLY A 40 -0.30 7.17 4.71
N MET A 41 0.18 6.34 3.78
CA MET A 41 -0.37 5.01 3.49
C MET A 41 0.62 3.93 3.92
N HIS A 42 0.12 2.87 4.53
CA HIS A 42 0.93 1.73 4.97
C HIS A 42 0.26 0.44 4.49
N LEU A 43 0.90 -0.26 3.56
CA LEU A 43 0.49 -1.60 3.17
C LEU A 43 0.86 -2.58 4.28
N VAL A 44 -0.14 -3.17 4.93
CA VAL A 44 0.05 -4.06 6.10
C VAL A 44 -0.01 -5.54 5.76
N GLY A 45 -0.49 -5.89 4.56
CA GLY A 45 -0.58 -7.29 4.14
C GLY A 45 -0.99 -7.44 2.69
N ILE A 46 -0.57 -8.55 2.10
CA ILE A 46 -0.99 -9.00 0.77
C ILE A 46 -1.51 -10.42 0.88
N ALA A 47 -2.70 -10.69 0.35
CA ALA A 47 -3.26 -12.02 0.19
C ALA A 47 -3.31 -12.37 -1.30
N ASP A 48 -2.77 -13.52 -1.68
CA ASP A 48 -2.81 -14.02 -3.05
C ASP A 48 -2.88 -15.55 -3.04
N LEU A 49 -3.47 -16.14 -4.10
CA LEU A 49 -3.54 -17.59 -4.28
C LEU A 49 -2.16 -18.18 -4.59
N LEU A 50 -1.29 -17.41 -5.25
CA LEU A 50 0.06 -17.80 -5.65
C LEU A 50 1.08 -17.09 -4.76
N VAL A 51 1.40 -17.67 -3.61
CA VAL A 51 2.38 -17.13 -2.63
C VAL A 51 3.71 -16.68 -3.26
N PRO A 52 4.31 -17.39 -4.25
CA PRO A 52 5.55 -16.93 -4.88
C PRO A 52 5.45 -15.55 -5.56
N SER A 53 4.27 -15.14 -6.01
CA SER A 53 4.07 -13.85 -6.70
C SER A 53 4.15 -12.63 -5.77
N VAL A 54 3.91 -12.82 -4.47
CA VAL A 54 3.83 -11.75 -3.46
C VAL A 54 5.01 -11.71 -2.50
N ARG A 55 5.95 -12.65 -2.65
CA ARG A 55 7.11 -12.74 -1.78
C ARG A 55 8.10 -11.63 -2.13
N ALA A 56 8.54 -10.87 -1.11
CA ALA A 56 9.64 -9.93 -1.29
C ALA A 56 10.88 -10.69 -1.78
N LYS A 57 11.43 -10.23 -2.91
CA LYS A 57 12.74 -10.71 -3.39
C LYS A 57 13.79 -10.07 -2.47
N ARG A 58 14.56 -10.92 -1.79
CA ARG A 58 15.71 -10.50 -0.99
C ARG A 58 16.80 -9.92 -1.89
#